data_AF-A0A1Z8WRX2-F1
#
_entry.id   AF-A0A1Z8WRX2-F1
#
_cell.length_a   1.000
_cell.length_b   1.000
_cell.length_c   1.000
_cell.angle_alpha   90.00
_cell.angle_beta   90.00
_cell.angle_gamma   90.00
#
_symmetry.space_group_name_H-M   'P 1'
#
loop_
_entity.id
_entity.type
_entity.pdbx_description
1 polymer ?
#
loop_
_entity_poly.entity_id
_entity_poly.type
_entity_poly.pdbx_seq_one_letter_code
_entity_poly.pdbx_strand_id
1 'polypeptide(L)'
;MRIDPMDTFFDNLQNLGCGLISGFILFQSAIVAPTIFQTLPENQAGPFLRSLFPKLFKLCATLMGLNALIAIYFGDLVPIFGFIMGILLMIFCLLLVPKINTARDQRNESAFKRLHLTTVLSTVIVLLMNLWFSLF
;
A
#
# COMPACT_ATOMS: atom_id res chain seq x y z
N MET A 1 6.37 20.55 -29.28
CA MET A 1 4.97 20.34 -28.85
C MET A 1 4.79 21.10 -27.56
N ARG A 2 3.86 22.06 -27.48
CA ARG A 2 3.60 22.79 -26.22
C ARG A 2 2.76 21.88 -25.34
N ILE A 3 3.33 21.38 -24.25
CA ILE A 3 2.56 20.62 -23.25
C ILE A 3 1.54 21.57 -22.63
N ASP A 4 0.28 21.14 -22.53
CA ASP A 4 -0.77 21.94 -21.93
C ASP A 4 -0.47 22.11 -20.42
N PRO A 5 -0.52 23.34 -19.86
CA PRO A 5 -0.39 23.55 -18.43
C PRO A 5 -1.34 22.70 -17.57
N MET A 6 -2.52 22.36 -18.10
CA MET A 6 -3.46 21.46 -17.42
C MET A 6 -2.87 20.06 -17.31
N ASP A 7 -2.38 19.45 -18.39
CA ASP A 7 -1.77 18.12 -18.35
C ASP A 7 -0.64 18.05 -17.31
N THR A 8 0.21 19.07 -17.29
CA THR A 8 1.31 19.17 -16.31
C THR A 8 0.81 19.23 -14.86
N PHE A 9 -0.30 19.92 -14.59
CA PHE A 9 -0.88 19.98 -13.25
C PHE A 9 -1.38 18.60 -12.77
N PHE A 10 -2.03 17.83 -13.66
CA PHE A 10 -2.57 16.52 -13.30
C PHE A 10 -1.50 15.45 -13.17
N ASP A 11 -0.45 15.50 -14.00
CA ASP A 11 0.73 14.65 -13.83
C ASP A 11 1.36 14.88 -12.46
N ASN A 12 1.50 16.14 -12.04
CA ASN A 12 2.00 16.48 -10.70
C ASN A 12 1.07 15.99 -9.59
N LEU A 13 -0.24 16.05 -9.78
CA LEU A 13 -1.22 15.56 -8.81
C LEU A 13 -1.16 14.03 -8.68
N GLN A 14 -1.00 13.32 -9.79
CA GLN A 14 -0.85 11.87 -9.82
C GLN A 14 0.48 11.44 -9.21
N ASN A 15 1.56 12.16 -9.50
CA ASN A 15 2.88 11.95 -8.90
C ASN A 15 2.86 12.19 -7.39
N LEU A 16 2.15 13.22 -6.91
CA LEU A 16 1.93 13.43 -5.48
C LEU A 16 1.22 12.22 -4.86
N GLY A 17 0.17 11.70 -5.51
CA GLY A 17 -0.54 10.51 -5.08
C GLY A 17 0.36 9.27 -4.97
N CYS A 18 1.14 8.99 -6.02
CA CYS A 18 2.09 7.88 -6.08
C CYS A 18 3.21 8.02 -5.03
N GLY A 19 3.72 9.24 -4.85
CA GLY A 19 4.72 9.59 -3.84
C GLY A 19 4.21 9.40 -2.41
N LEU A 20 2.97 9.81 -2.12
CA LEU A 20 2.33 9.58 -0.82
C LEU A 20 2.16 8.09 -0.52
N ILE A 21 1.68 7.30 -1.48
CA ILE A 21 1.52 5.84 -1.31
C ILE A 21 2.87 5.19 -1.00
N SER A 22 3.88 5.50 -1.82
CA SER A 22 5.25 4.99 -1.64
C SER A 22 5.82 5.40 -0.28
N GLY A 23 5.65 6.67 0.09
CA GLY A 23 6.06 7.22 1.37
C GLY A 23 5.41 6.53 2.57
N PHE A 24 4.09 6.29 2.54
CA PHE A 24 3.39 5.59 3.62
C PHE A 24 3.85 4.14 3.79
N ILE A 25 4.08 3.42 2.68
CA ILE A 25 4.58 2.04 2.73
C ILE A 25 5.98 2.00 3.34
N LEU A 26 6.89 2.86 2.86
CA LEU A 26 8.26 2.94 3.36
C LEU A 26 8.31 3.42 4.81
N PHE A 27 7.56 4.46 5.16
CA PHE A 27 7.48 4.98 6.52
C PHE A 27 6.98 3.91 7.48
N GLN A 28 5.91 3.20 7.12
CA GLN A 28 5.39 2.14 7.98
C GLN A 28 6.40 1.00 8.13
N SER A 29 7.00 0.55 7.03
CA SER A 29 7.83 -0.67 7.01
C SER A 29 9.22 -0.45 7.58
N ALA A 30 9.86 0.68 7.26
CA ALA A 30 11.25 0.96 7.63
C ALA A 30 11.38 1.70 8.96
N ILE A 31 10.35 2.45 9.37
CA ILE A 31 10.43 3.30 10.57
C ILE A 31 9.43 2.84 11.63
N VAL A 32 8.13 2.84 11.31
CA VAL A 32 7.08 2.62 12.32
C VAL A 32 7.13 1.20 12.90
N ALA A 33 7.12 0.16 12.07
CA ALA A 33 7.15 -1.22 12.56
C ALA A 33 8.41 -1.54 13.38
N PRO A 34 9.65 -1.23 12.92
CA PRO A 34 10.85 -1.43 13.72
C PRO A 34 10.83 -0.66 15.05
N THR A 35 10.39 0.60 15.03
CA THR A 35 10.27 1.41 16.25
C THR A 35 9.30 0.78 17.25
N ILE A 36 8.15 0.28 16.78
CA ILE A 36 7.17 -0.39 17.65
C ILE A 36 7.76 -1.65 18.28
N PHE A 37 8.44 -2.49 17.50
CA PHE A 37 9.08 -3.70 18.03
C PHE A 37 10.22 -3.40 19.02
N GLN A 38 10.89 -2.25 18.89
CA GLN A 38 11.98 -1.83 19.79
C GLN A 38 11.47 -1.14 21.06
N THR A 39 10.31 -0.47 21.00
CA THR A 39 9.84 0.42 22.09
C THR A 39 8.71 -0.17 22.92
N LEU A 40 7.92 -1.09 22.37
CA LEU A 40 6.83 -1.73 23.09
C LEU A 40 7.18 -3.15 23.55
N PRO A 41 6.68 -3.58 24.73
CA PRO A 41 6.71 -4.99 25.12
C PRO A 41 6.05 -5.89 24.06
N GLU A 42 6.54 -7.13 23.92
CA GLU A 42 6.07 -8.08 22.89
C GLU A 42 4.54 -8.32 22.96
N ASN A 43 3.97 -8.34 24.17
CA ASN A 43 2.53 -8.51 24.39
C ASN A 43 1.68 -7.28 23.96
N GLN A 44 2.30 -6.13 23.68
CA GLN A 44 1.63 -4.91 23.22
C GLN A 44 1.92 -4.59 21.74
N ALA A 45 3.15 -4.86 21.26
CA ALA A 45 3.57 -4.57 19.89
C ALA A 45 2.68 -5.27 18.84
N GLY A 46 2.39 -6.56 19.05
CA GLY A 46 1.53 -7.35 18.17
C GLY A 46 0.12 -6.76 18.01
N PRO A 47 -0.67 -6.63 19.09
CA PRO A 47 -2.00 -6.01 19.04
C PRO A 47 -2.02 -4.62 18.40
N PHE A 48 -1.03 -3.78 18.69
CA PHE A 48 -0.92 -2.46 18.08
C PHE A 48 -0.78 -2.56 16.55
N LEU A 49 0.16 -3.36 16.06
CA LEU A 49 0.39 -3.54 14.62
C LEU A 49 -0.82 -4.14 13.90
N ARG A 50 -1.55 -5.07 14.54
CA ARG A 50 -2.81 -5.64 14.00
C ARG A 50 -3.88 -4.58 13.77
N SER A 51 -3.90 -3.52 14.58
CA SER A 51 -4.81 -2.40 14.40
C SER A 51 -4.34 -1.39 13.35
N LEU A 52 -3.03 -1.34 13.08
CA LEU A 52 -2.39 -0.37 12.19
C LEU A 52 -2.39 -0.84 10.73
N PHE A 53 -2.04 -2.09 10.44
CA PHE A 53 -1.97 -2.61 9.07
C PHE A 53 -3.28 -2.44 8.27
N PRO A 54 -4.48 -2.71 8.83
CA PRO A 54 -5.73 -2.44 8.12
C PRO A 54 -5.93 -0.97 7.74
N LYS A 55 -5.42 -0.04 8.55
CA LYS A 55 -5.50 1.39 8.26
C LYS A 55 -4.56 1.75 7.10
N LEU A 56 -3.34 1.21 7.10
CA LEU A 56 -2.39 1.41 6.00
C LEU A 56 -2.95 0.90 4.67
N PHE A 57 -3.45 -0.34 4.61
CA PHE A 57 -3.96 -0.91 3.36
C PHE A 57 -5.19 -0.15 2.85
N LYS A 58 -6.11 0.25 3.74
CA LYS A 58 -7.24 1.11 3.36
C LYS A 58 -6.77 2.47 2.84
N LEU A 59 -5.81 3.11 3.50
CA LEU A 59 -5.27 4.39 3.06
C LEU A 59 -4.66 4.28 1.66
N CYS A 60 -3.83 3.25 1.42
CA CYS A 60 -3.22 3.03 0.10
C CYS A 60 -4.29 2.76 -0.96
N ALA A 61 -5.28 1.90 -0.67
CA ALA A 61 -6.39 1.64 -1.59
C ALA A 61 -7.19 2.92 -1.92
N THR A 62 -7.47 3.77 -0.94
CA THR A 62 -8.16 5.04 -1.15
C THR A 62 -7.34 5.99 -2.03
N LEU A 63 -6.05 6.16 -1.73
CA LEU A 63 -5.17 7.02 -2.54
C LEU A 63 -5.06 6.50 -3.98
N MET A 64 -4.97 5.18 -4.19
CA MET A 64 -5.01 4.58 -5.52
C MET A 64 -6.36 4.82 -6.22
N GLY A 65 -7.47 4.75 -5.48
CA GLY A 65 -8.79 5.09 -6.01
C GLY A 65 -8.87 6.53 -6.52
N LEU A 66 -8.29 7.48 -5.77
CA LEU A 66 -8.22 8.87 -6.21
C LEU A 66 -7.38 9.03 -7.49
N ASN A 67 -6.23 8.37 -7.57
CA ASN A 67 -5.40 8.39 -8.79
C ASN A 67 -6.08 7.70 -9.97
N ALA A 68 -6.82 6.62 -9.76
CA ALA A 68 -7.59 5.96 -10.80
C ALA A 68 -8.67 6.89 -11.37
N LEU A 69 -9.34 7.68 -10.53
CA LEU A 69 -10.33 8.68 -10.99
C LEU A 69 -9.69 9.78 -11.84
N ILE A 70 -8.50 10.25 -11.46
CA ILE A 70 -7.72 11.21 -12.26
C ILE A 70 -7.40 10.59 -13.63
N ALA A 71 -6.84 9.38 -13.65
CA ALA A 71 -6.48 8.69 -14.88
C ALA A 71 -7.69 8.42 -15.80
N ILE A 72 -8.85 8.06 -15.23
CA ILE A 72 -10.12 7.90 -15.97
C ILE A 72 -10.54 9.20 -16.64
N TYR A 73 -10.42 10.34 -15.94
CA TYR A 73 -10.81 11.64 -16.49
C TYR A 73 -9.98 12.01 -17.73
N PHE A 74 -8.69 11.64 -17.77
CA PHE A 74 -7.80 11.89 -18.92
C PHE A 74 -7.78 10.76 -19.95
N GLY A 75 -8.43 9.62 -19.66
CA GLY A 75 -8.50 8.49 -20.57
C GLY A 75 -7.19 7.72 -20.72
N ASP A 76 -6.26 7.83 -19.77
CA ASP A 76 -5.00 7.07 -19.83
C ASP A 76 -5.19 5.65 -19.29
N LEU A 77 -5.27 4.69 -20.20
CA LEU A 77 -5.56 3.29 -19.87
C LEU A 77 -4.49 2.64 -18.99
N VAL A 78 -3.21 3.00 -19.15
CA VAL A 78 -2.12 2.31 -18.45
C VAL A 78 -2.17 2.57 -16.93
N PRO A 79 -2.22 3.83 -16.46
CA PRO A 79 -2.40 4.13 -15.05
C PRO A 79 -3.75 3.64 -14.50
N ILE A 80 -4.84 3.69 -15.29
CA ILE A 80 -6.14 3.15 -14.86
C ILE A 80 -6.01 1.69 -14.43
N PHE A 81 -5.48 0.83 -15.31
CA PHE A 81 -5.32 -0.59 -14.99
C PHE A 81 -4.34 -0.82 -13.85
N GLY A 82 -3.25 -0.04 -13.79
CA GLY A 82 -2.27 -0.09 -12.71
C GLY A 82 -2.90 0.21 -11.35
N PHE A 83 -3.61 1.34 -11.22
CA PHE A 83 -4.24 1.72 -9.96
C PHE A 83 -5.36 0.75 -9.55
N ILE A 84 -6.16 0.24 -10.49
CA ILE A 84 -7.16 -0.80 -10.20
C ILE A 84 -6.49 -2.07 -9.66
N MET A 85 -5.41 -2.53 -10.29
CA MET A 85 -4.63 -3.69 -9.80
C MET A 85 -4.10 -3.43 -8.39
N GLY A 86 -3.57 -2.24 -8.13
CA GLY A 86 -3.11 -1.84 -6.81
C GLY A 86 -4.21 -1.87 -5.75
N ILE A 87 -5.41 -1.38 -6.07
CA ILE A 87 -6.58 -1.44 -5.18
C ILE A 87 -6.92 -2.88 -4.85
N LEU A 88 -6.97 -3.76 -5.85
CA LEU A 88 -7.26 -5.19 -5.66
C LEU A 88 -6.22 -5.86 -4.76
N LEU A 89 -4.93 -5.55 -4.94
CA LEU A 89 -3.86 -6.05 -4.06
C LEU A 89 -4.02 -5.56 -2.61
N MET A 90 -4.37 -4.28 -2.40
CA MET A 90 -4.58 -3.74 -1.05
C MET A 90 -5.83 -4.33 -0.37
N ILE A 91 -6.91 -4.54 -1.13
CA ILE A 91 -8.10 -5.27 -0.64
C ILE A 91 -7.74 -6.73 -0.32
N PHE A 92 -6.97 -7.38 -1.17
CA PHE A 92 -6.48 -8.73 -0.92
C PHE A 92 -5.67 -8.80 0.38
N CYS A 93 -4.75 -7.86 0.62
CA CYS A 93 -4.03 -7.74 1.88
C CYS A 93 -4.97 -7.55 3.09
N LEU A 94 -6.00 -6.70 2.97
CA LEU A 94 -7.01 -6.50 4.03
C LEU A 94 -7.73 -7.80 4.40
N LEU A 95 -8.10 -8.61 3.41
CA LEU A 95 -8.76 -9.90 3.61
C LEU A 95 -7.84 -10.95 4.25
N LEU A 96 -6.52 -10.81 4.08
CA LEU A 96 -5.53 -11.70 4.71
C LEU A 96 -5.23 -11.34 6.17
N VAL A 97 -5.41 -10.08 6.60
CA VAL A 97 -5.16 -9.66 7.99
C VAL A 97 -5.81 -10.58 9.04
N PRO A 98 -7.13 -10.89 9.00
CA PRO A 98 -7.72 -11.75 10.00
C PRO A 98 -7.09 -13.15 10.00
N LYS A 99 -6.77 -13.70 8.82
CA LYS A 99 -6.13 -15.03 8.68
C LYS A 99 -4.72 -15.05 9.26
N ILE A 100 -3.94 -13.97 9.05
CA ILE A 100 -2.60 -13.79 9.64
C ILE A 100 -2.70 -13.75 11.16
N ASN A 101 -3.65 -12.98 11.68
CA ASN A 101 -3.85 -12.83 13.12
C ASN A 101 -4.24 -14.17 13.76
N THR A 102 -5.18 -14.89 13.16
CA THR A 102 -5.57 -16.24 13.60
C THR A 102 -4.40 -17.22 13.58
N ALA A 103 -3.59 -17.23 12.50
CA ALA A 103 -2.41 -18.09 12.43
C ALA A 103 -1.39 -17.78 13.53
N ARG A 104 -1.18 -16.49 13.84
CA ARG A 104 -0.29 -16.06 14.94
C ARG A 104 -0.85 -16.46 16.30
N ASP A 105 -2.15 -16.28 16.53
CA ASP A 105 -2.80 -16.63 17.80
C ASP A 105 -2.80 -18.14 18.07
N GLN A 106 -2.91 -18.95 17.01
CA GLN A 106 -2.80 -20.41 17.07
C GLN A 106 -1.35 -20.92 17.12
N ARG A 107 -0.35 -20.03 17.14
CA ARG A 107 1.09 -20.38 17.05
C ARG A 107 1.43 -21.23 15.82
N ASN A 108 0.65 -21.11 14.74
CA ASN A 108 0.92 -21.77 13.48
C ASN A 108 1.93 -20.95 12.66
N GLU A 109 3.20 -21.10 13.02
CA GLU A 109 4.31 -20.31 12.43
C GLU A 109 4.45 -20.49 10.92
N SER A 110 4.17 -21.69 10.39
CA SER A 110 4.22 -21.96 8.95
C SER A 110 3.15 -21.16 8.19
N ALA A 111 1.89 -21.22 8.66
CA ALA A 111 0.80 -20.45 8.06
C ALA A 111 1.01 -18.94 8.21
N PHE A 112 1.45 -18.49 9.38
CA PHE A 112 1.76 -17.08 9.63
C PHE A 112 2.82 -16.56 8.66
N LYS A 113 3.97 -17.24 8.53
CA LYS A 113 5.06 -16.85 7.62
C LYS A 113 4.59 -16.76 6.18
N ARG A 114 3.85 -17.77 5.70
CA ARG A 114 3.33 -17.79 4.32
C ARG A 114 2.38 -16.62 4.07
N LEU A 115 1.37 -16.45 4.91
CA LEU A 115 0.37 -15.40 4.75
C LEU A 115 0.97 -13.99 4.89
N HIS A 116 1.86 -13.80 5.86
CA HIS A 116 2.57 -12.55 6.06
C HIS A 116 3.45 -12.21 4.85
N LEU A 117 4.24 -13.17 4.35
CA LEU A 117 5.06 -12.97 3.15
C LEU A 117 4.20 -12.62 1.94
N THR A 118 3.05 -13.26 1.76
CA THR A 118 2.10 -12.90 0.69
C THR A 118 1.69 -11.43 0.76
N THR A 119 1.37 -10.92 1.96
CA THR A 119 1.04 -9.49 2.13
C THR A 119 2.24 -8.57 1.87
N VAL A 120 3.43 -8.95 2.34
CA VAL A 120 4.67 -8.18 2.12
C VAL A 120 4.97 -8.07 0.62
N LEU A 121 4.94 -9.18 -0.12
CA LEU A 121 5.19 -9.19 -1.56
C LEU A 121 4.15 -8.36 -2.33
N SER A 122 2.87 -8.47 -1.95
CA SER A 122 1.79 -7.66 -2.54
C SER A 122 2.02 -6.17 -2.31
N THR A 123 2.43 -5.78 -1.10
CA THR A 123 2.76 -4.39 -0.77
C THR A 123 4.02 -3.90 -1.49
N VAL A 124 5.04 -4.74 -1.68
CA VAL A 124 6.23 -4.42 -2.47
C VAL A 124 5.89 -4.20 -3.95
N ILE A 125 5.04 -5.04 -4.53
CA ILE A 125 4.56 -4.84 -5.91
C ILE A 125 3.87 -3.48 -6.03
N VAL A 126 2.99 -3.14 -5.08
CA VAL A 126 2.33 -1.83 -5.04
C VAL A 126 3.33 -0.68 -4.92
N LEU A 127 4.33 -0.80 -4.04
CA LEU A 127 5.39 0.19 -3.91
C LEU A 127 6.13 0.41 -5.23
N LEU A 128 6.63 -0.66 -5.85
CA LEU A 128 7.40 -0.58 -7.10
C LEU A 128 6.57 0.00 -8.24
N MET A 129 5.29 -0.37 -8.33
CA MET A 129 4.37 0.18 -9.33
C MET A 129 4.15 1.69 -9.16
N ASN A 130 3.99 2.18 -7.92
CA ASN A 130 3.83 3.63 -7.68
C ASN A 130 5.13 4.40 -7.91
N LEU A 131 6.28 3.82 -7.56
CA LEU A 131 7.57 4.41 -7.91
C LEU A 131 7.75 4.48 -9.42
N TRP A 132 7.32 3.46 -10.16
CA TRP A 132 7.35 3.46 -11.62
C TRP A 132 6.51 4.59 -12.20
N PHE A 133 5.21 4.67 -11.85
CA PHE A 133 4.32 5.72 -12.34
C PHE A 133 4.72 7.14 -11.93
N SER A 134 5.47 7.29 -10.84
CA SER A 134 5.97 8.60 -10.42
C SER A 134 7.21 9.05 -11.20
N LEU A 135 7.91 8.14 -11.88
CA LEU A 135 9.19 8.40 -12.54
C LEU A 135 9.09 8.35 -14.07
N PHE A 136 8.09 7.66 -14.61
CA PHE A 136 7.89 7.39 -16.04
C PHE A 136 6.41 7.49 -16.40
#